data_AF-A0A2D9C578-F1
#
_entry.id   AF-A0A2D9C578-F1
#
_cell.length_a   1.000
_cell.length_b   1.000
_cell.length_c   1.000
_cell.angle_alpha   90.00
_cell.angle_beta   90.00
_cell.angle_gamma   90.00
#
_symmetry.space_group_name_H-M   'P 1'
#
loop_
_entity.id
_entity.type
_entity.pdbx_description
1 polymer ?
#
loop_
_entity_poly.entity_id
_entity_poly.type
_entity_poly.pdbx_seq_one_letter_code
_entity_poly.pdbx_strand_id
1 'polypeptide(L)' 'MKSKQQIIDDGNSADRLLRDTDLARFLDEIEQECWGDFKSTATSDSDGREAVYMKLQGVDAVRRSLRAMVDNAAIEKKQK' A
#
# COMPACT_ATOMS: atom_id res chain seq x y z
N MET A 1 19.25 -9.35 9.63
CA MET A 1 18.70 -8.20 10.38
C MET A 1 19.19 -6.93 9.70
N LYS A 2 18.31 -5.97 9.40
CA LYS A 2 18.72 -4.70 8.77
C LYS A 2 19.50 -3.85 9.77
N SER A 3 20.45 -3.05 9.29
CA SER A 3 21.13 -2.06 10.12
C SER A 3 20.21 -0.87 10.39
N LYS A 4 20.51 -0.10 11.45
CA LYS A 4 19.81 1.15 11.76
C LYS A 4 19.77 2.11 10.57
N GLN A 5 20.90 2.26 9.87
CA GLN A 5 20.98 3.13 8.69
C GLN A 5 20.09 2.62 7.54
N GLN A 6 20.04 1.31 7.30
CA GLN A 6 19.16 0.73 6.29
C GLN A 6 17.68 1.00 6.59
N ILE A 7 17.24 0.89 7.85
CA ILE A 7 15.86 1.19 8.24
C ILE A 7 15.52 2.66 7.97
N ILE A 8 16.46 3.57 8.25
CA ILE A 8 16.30 5.00 7.99
C ILE A 8 16.20 5.29 6.48
N ASP A 9 17.06 4.68 5.67
CA ASP A 9 17.10 4.89 4.22
C ASP A 9 15.84 4.32 3.54
N ASP A 10 15.38 3.15 4.01
CA ASP A 10 14.11 2.55 3.57
C ASP A 10 12.93 3.47 3.87
N GLY A 11 12.85 4.04 5.08
CA GLY A 11 11.77 4.95 5.45
C GLY A 11 11.80 6.27 4.67
N ASN A 12 12.98 6.82 4.38
CA ASN A 12 13.08 8.02 3.52
C ASN A 12 12.61 7.69 2.08
N SER A 13 12.96 6.51 1.57
CA SER A 13 12.50 6.05 0.25
C SER A 13 10.99 5.84 0.21
N ALA A 14 10.42 5.27 1.28
CA ALA A 14 8.99 5.08 1.43
C ALA A 14 8.22 6.41 1.54
N ASP A 15 8.75 7.40 2.27
CA ASP A 15 8.17 8.76 2.34
C ASP A 15 8.17 9.43 0.96
N ARG A 16 9.25 9.26 0.17
CA ARG A 16 9.29 9.73 -1.23
C ARG A 16 8.18 9.11 -2.06
N LEU A 17 7.98 7.80 -1.96
CA LEU A 17 6.92 7.10 -2.70
C LEU A 17 5.52 7.50 -2.25
N LEU A 18 5.29 7.71 -0.95
CA LEU A 18 3.99 8.18 -0.43
C LEU A 18 3.63 9.59 -0.92
N ARG A 19 4.63 10.41 -1.26
CA ARG A 19 4.45 11.76 -1.82
C ARG A 19 4.47 11.78 -3.34
N ASP A 20 4.73 10.65 -3.98
CA ASP A 20 4.76 10.51 -5.43
C ASP A 20 3.32 10.54 -5.96
N THR A 21 3.01 11.57 -6.73
CA THR A 21 1.65 11.82 -7.25
C THR A 21 1.24 10.77 -8.27
N ASP A 22 2.17 10.22 -9.05
CA ASP A 22 1.85 9.20 -10.04
C ASP A 22 1.59 7.86 -9.36
N LEU A 23 2.39 7.47 -8.36
CA LEU A 23 2.11 6.28 -7.59
C LEU A 23 0.75 6.36 -6.89
N ALA A 24 0.45 7.49 -6.24
CA ALA A 24 -0.84 7.70 -5.59
C ALA A 24 -1.99 7.57 -6.60
N ARG A 25 -1.87 8.22 -7.76
CA ARG A 25 -2.87 8.14 -8.84
C ARG A 25 -3.06 6.70 -9.33
N PHE A 26 -1.99 5.94 -9.55
CA PHE A 26 -2.11 4.54 -9.99
C PHE A 26 -2.80 3.65 -8.96
N LEU A 27 -2.49 3.81 -7.67
CA LEU A 27 -3.17 3.05 -6.61
C LEU A 27 -4.65 3.41 -6.52
N ASP A 28 -5.01 4.67 -6.71
CA ASP A 28 -6.39 5.14 -6.73
C ASP A 28 -7.15 4.63 -7.98
N GLU A 29 -6.51 4.62 -9.15
CA GLU A 29 -7.08 4.06 -10.38
C GLU A 29 -7.37 2.56 -10.23
N ILE A 30 -6.47 1.79 -9.61
CA ILE A 30 -6.67 0.35 -9.32
C ILE A 30 -7.83 0.15 -8.35
N GLU A 31 -7.94 0.98 -7.32
CA GLU A 31 -9.04 0.93 -6.35
C GLU A 31 -10.40 1.22 -7.03
N GLN A 32 -10.45 2.20 -7.91
CA GLN A 32 -11.65 2.51 -8.71
C GLN A 32 -12.02 1.37 -9.67
N GLU A 33 -11.03 0.75 -10.31
CA GLU A 33 -11.24 -0.42 -11.16
C GLU A 33 -11.85 -1.57 -10.35
N CYS A 34 -11.35 -1.85 -9.14
CA CYS A 34 -11.93 -2.87 -8.26
C CYS A 34 -13.41 -2.61 -7.95
N TRP A 35 -13.81 -1.34 -7.79
CA TRP A 35 -15.22 -0.99 -7.62
C TRP A 35 -16.05 -1.24 -8.88
N GLY A 36 -15.48 -0.98 -10.06
CA GLY A 36 -16.07 -1.35 -11.34
C GLY A 36 -16.29 -2.86 -11.45
N ASP A 37 -15.24 -3.63 -11.20
CA ASP A 37 -15.24 -5.09 -11.26
C ASP A 37 -16.27 -5.68 -10.29
N PHE A 38 -16.29 -5.22 -9.03
CA PHE A 38 -17.26 -5.66 -8.03
C PHE A 38 -18.71 -5.45 -8.48
N LYS A 39 -19.04 -4.29 -9.08
CA LYS A 39 -20.39 -4.02 -9.60
C LYS A 39 -20.77 -4.92 -10.78
N SER A 40 -19.79 -5.43 -11.51
CA SER A 40 -20.01 -6.34 -12.64
C SER A 40 -20.19 -7.80 -12.20
N THR A 41 -19.77 -8.16 -10.98
CA THR A 41 -19.98 -9.50 -10.43
C THR A 41 -21.43 -9.73 -10.02
N ALA A 42 -21.93 -10.96 -10.22
CA ALA A 42 -23.21 -11.37 -9.67
C ALA A 42 -23.11 -11.52 -8.14
N THR A 43 -24.21 -11.32 -7.42
CA THR A 43 -24.20 -11.47 -5.95
C THR A 43 -23.89 -12.90 -5.49
N SER A 44 -24.19 -13.90 -6.33
CA SER A 44 -23.90 -15.31 -6.14
C SER A 44 -22.47 -15.71 -6.52
N ASP A 45 -21.71 -14.83 -7.16
CA ASP A 45 -20.32 -15.08 -7.57
C ASP A 45 -19.38 -14.80 -6.39
N SER A 46 -19.30 -15.74 -5.46
CA SER A 46 -18.43 -15.63 -4.28
C SER A 46 -16.97 -15.46 -4.67
N ASP A 47 -16.51 -16.28 -5.61
CA ASP A 47 -15.10 -16.40 -5.96
C ASP A 47 -14.63 -15.14 -6.71
N GLY A 48 -15.46 -14.62 -7.64
CA GLY A 48 -15.19 -13.35 -8.30
C GLY A 48 -15.14 -12.18 -7.32
N ARG A 49 -16.04 -12.13 -6.34
CA ARG A 49 -16.05 -11.07 -5.31
C ARG A 49 -14.87 -11.16 -4.36
N GLU A 50 -14.46 -12.38 -3.99
CA GLU A 50 -13.25 -12.60 -3.20
C GLU A 50 -12.00 -12.16 -3.97
N ALA A 51 -11.89 -12.50 -5.26
CA ALA A 51 -10.77 -12.07 -6.09
C ALA A 51 -10.65 -10.54 -6.18
N VAL A 52 -11.77 -9.84 -6.38
CA VAL A 52 -11.80 -8.36 -6.38
C VAL A 52 -11.40 -7.79 -5.02
N TYR A 53 -11.91 -8.38 -3.93
CA TYR A 53 -11.54 -7.96 -2.58
C TYR A 53 -10.03 -8.15 -2.30
N MET A 54 -9.44 -9.25 -2.74
CA MET A 54 -8.01 -9.51 -2.57
C MET A 54 -7.14 -8.51 -3.34
N LYS A 55 -7.57 -8.10 -4.55
CA LYS A 55 -6.91 -7.02 -5.30
C LYS A 55 -6.94 -5.70 -4.53
N LEU A 56 -8.11 -5.33 -3.99
CA LEU A 56 -8.25 -4.13 -3.15
C LEU A 56 -7.38 -4.20 -1.89
N GLN A 57 -7.35 -5.35 -1.20
CA GLN A 57 -6.48 -5.57 -0.05
C GLN A 57 -4.99 -5.42 -0.38
N GLY A 58 -4.59 -5.79 -1.61
CA GLY A 58 -3.24 -5.56 -2.12
C GLY A 58 -2.85 -4.08 -2.14
N VAL A 59 -3.74 -3.21 -2.64
CA VAL A 59 -3.53 -1.75 -2.65
C VAL A 59 -3.34 -1.22 -1.23
N ASP A 60 -4.20 -1.64 -0.30
CA ASP A 60 -4.10 -1.26 1.11
C ASP A 60 -2.83 -1.79 1.77
N ALA A 61 -2.38 -3.00 1.41
CA ALA A 61 -1.14 -3.57 1.90
C ALA A 61 0.08 -2.77 1.46
N VAL A 62 0.11 -2.26 0.22
CA VAL A 62 1.20 -1.39 -0.25
C VAL A 62 1.22 -0.09 0.56
N ARG A 63 0.08 0.61 0.66
CA ARG A 63 -0.02 1.87 1.41
C ARG A 63 0.39 1.69 2.87
N ARG A 64 -0.07 0.62 3.53
CA ARG A 64 0.30 0.28 4.92
C ARG A 64 1.79 -0.02 5.07
N SER A 65 2.37 -0.77 4.14
CA SER A 65 3.79 -1.12 4.18
C SER A 65 4.68 0.11 4.07
N LEU A 66 4.37 1.04 3.17
CA LEU A 66 5.11 2.29 3.04
C LEU A 66 5.03 3.13 4.32
N ARG A 67 3.84 3.29 4.90
CA ARG A 67 3.66 4.03 6.17
C ARG A 67 4.46 3.41 7.31
N ALA A 68 4.42 2.08 7.44
CA ALA A 68 5.18 1.37 8.46
C ALA A 68 6.70 1.59 8.31
N MET A 69 7.23 1.65 7.08
CA MET A 69 8.65 1.95 6.86
C MET A 69 9.00 3.38 7.30
N VAL A 70 8.14 4.36 7.02
CA VAL A 70 8.31 5.74 7.49
C VAL A 70 8.31 5.82 9.01
N ASP A 71 7.34 5.16 9.65
CA ASP A 71 7.22 5.14 11.11
C ASP A 71 8.44 4.50 11.77
N ASN A 72 8.91 3.37 11.22
CA ASN A 72 10.12 2.70 11.70
C ASN A 72 11.35 3.60 11.60
N ALA A 73 11.55 4.31 10.48
CA ALA A 73 12.64 5.27 10.36
C ALA A 73 12.54 6.42 11.36
N ALA A 74 11.32 6.90 11.66
CA ALA A 74 11.10 7.93 12.67
C ALA A 74 11.44 7.45 14.08
N ILE A 75 11.17 6.18 14.40
CA ILE A 75 11.54 5.54 15.67
C ILE A 75 13.06 5.43 15.78
N GLU A 76 13.73 4.89 14.75
CA GLU A 76 15.19 4.72 14.75
C GLU A 76 15.96 6.05 14.85
N LYS A 77 15.44 7.13 14.26
CA LYS A 77 16.02 8.48 14.40
C LYS A 77 15.90 9.03 15.84
N LYS A 78 14.89 8.60 16.60
CA LYS A 78 14.63 9.05 17.99
C LYS A 78 15.41 8.26 19.03
N GLN A 79 15.63 6.97 18.78
CA GLN A 79 16.51 6.15 19.61
C GLN A 79 17.95 6.59 19.32
N LYS A 80 18.58 7.37 20.20
CA LYS A 80 19.99 7.77 20.04
C LYS A 80 20.90 6.55 20.07
#